data_AF-A0A7L5ADK5-F1
#
_entry.id   AF-A0A7L5ADK5-F1
#
_cell.length_a   1.000
_cell.length_b   1.000
_cell.length_c   1.000
_cell.angle_alpha   90.00
_cell.angle_beta   90.00
_cell.angle_gamma   90.00
#
_symmetry.space_group_name_H-M   'P 1'
#
loop_
_entity.id
_entity.type
_entity.pdbx_description
1 polymer ?
#
loop_
_entity_poly.entity_id
_entity_poly.type
_entity_poly.pdbx_seq_one_letter_code
_entity_poly.pdbx_strand_id
1 'polypeptide(L)'
;MNHRGGLNMDSRAGMMRGGHDGVILVPGDPGRSTLVKLMRHEGPANDPRPMPPNKPRMSDADIAIVERWIKAGAVMPEDVRKP
;
A
#
# COMPACT_ATOMS: atom_id res chain seq x y z
N MET A 1 -0.22 7.79 14.84
CA MET A 1 0.29 6.97 13.72
C MET A 1 0.61 7.93 12.57
N ASN A 2 1.85 7.95 12.06
CA ASN A 2 2.27 8.90 11.02
C ASN A 2 2.04 8.30 9.62
N HIS A 3 0.87 8.53 9.05
CA HIS A 3 0.53 8.16 7.67
C HIS A 3 1.23 9.13 6.69
N ARG A 4 2.54 8.97 6.47
CA ARG A 4 3.24 9.74 5.44
C ARG A 4 2.64 9.40 4.08
N GLY A 5 2.14 10.41 3.38
CA GLY A 5 1.43 10.26 2.10
C GLY A 5 -0.09 10.23 2.21
N GLY A 6 -0.70 10.44 3.39
CA GLY A 6 -2.16 10.56 3.54
C GLY A 6 -2.96 9.28 3.33
N LEU A 7 -2.29 8.15 3.10
CA LEU A 7 -2.93 6.85 2.93
C LEU A 7 -3.46 6.34 4.27
N ASN A 8 -4.79 6.33 4.41
CA ASN A 8 -5.45 5.72 5.55
C ASN A 8 -5.81 4.27 5.23
N MET A 9 -5.10 3.33 5.87
CA MET A 9 -5.32 1.89 5.75
C MET A 9 -6.21 1.33 6.88
N ASP A 10 -6.71 2.19 7.77
CA ASP A 10 -7.60 1.80 8.87
C ASP A 10 -9.06 1.69 8.43
N SER A 11 -9.40 2.13 7.20
CA SER A 11 -10.77 2.03 6.68
C SER A 11 -10.81 1.87 5.16
N ARG A 12 -11.84 1.17 4.66
CA ARG A 12 -12.13 1.02 3.21
C ARG A 12 -12.25 2.34 2.47
N ALA A 13 -12.93 3.30 3.07
CA ALA A 13 -13.04 4.64 2.52
C ALA A 13 -11.69 5.39 2.46
N GLY A 14 -10.76 5.08 3.37
CA GLY A 14 -9.41 5.63 3.38
C GLY A 14 -8.55 5.04 2.26
N MET A 15 -8.58 3.71 2.10
CA MET A 15 -7.85 3.04 1.02
C MET A 15 -8.38 3.41 -0.36
N MET A 16 -9.71 3.54 -0.52
CA MET A 16 -10.33 3.95 -1.79
C MET A 16 -10.11 5.42 -2.12
N ARG A 17 -10.06 6.31 -1.11
CA ARG A 17 -9.63 7.70 -1.32
C ARG A 17 -8.17 7.79 -1.76
N GLY A 18 -7.35 6.80 -1.37
CA GLY A 18 -5.94 6.78 -1.65
C GLY A 18 -5.18 7.77 -0.77
N GLY A 19 -3.96 8.12 -1.18
CA GLY A 19 -3.16 9.11 -0.46
C GLY A 19 -3.24 10.50 -1.10
N HIS A 20 -2.31 11.36 -0.69
CA HIS A 20 -2.15 12.72 -1.22
C HIS A 20 -2.02 12.75 -2.76
N ASP A 21 -1.54 11.65 -3.35
CA ASP A 21 -1.30 11.50 -4.80
C ASP A 21 -2.41 10.72 -5.54
N GLY A 22 -3.55 10.53 -4.90
CA GLY A 22 -4.66 9.75 -5.46
C GLY A 22 -4.54 8.25 -5.19
N VAL A 23 -4.99 7.42 -6.14
CA VAL A 23 -5.09 5.97 -5.96
C VAL A 23 -3.71 5.33 -5.80
N ILE A 24 -3.33 5.00 -4.56
CA ILE A 24 -2.04 4.36 -4.23
C ILE A 24 -2.15 2.82 -4.25
N LEU A 25 -3.37 2.29 -4.16
CA LEU A 25 -3.64 0.87 -4.08
C LEU A 25 -4.80 0.50 -5.01
N VAL A 26 -4.61 -0.54 -5.81
CA VAL A 26 -5.60 -1.09 -6.75
C VAL A 26 -5.93 -2.52 -6.31
N PRO A 27 -7.10 -2.75 -5.70
CA PRO A 27 -7.53 -4.09 -5.30
C PRO A 27 -7.51 -5.05 -6.50
N GLY A 28 -6.88 -6.22 -6.33
CA GLY A 28 -6.73 -7.24 -7.36
C GLY A 28 -5.51 -7.07 -8.28
N ASP A 29 -4.89 -5.88 -8.32
CA ASP A 29 -3.75 -5.59 -9.21
C ASP A 29 -2.58 -4.97 -8.44
N PRO A 30 -1.68 -5.81 -7.87
CA PRO A 30 -0.49 -5.32 -7.17
C PRO A 30 0.48 -4.57 -8.08
N GLY A 31 0.54 -4.88 -9.38
CA GLY A 31 1.43 -4.21 -10.33
C GLY A 31 1.03 -2.78 -10.65
N ARG A 32 -0.29 -2.50 -10.63
CA ARG A 32 -0.83 -1.13 -10.73
C ARG A 32 -0.84 -0.38 -9.40
N SER A 33 -0.57 -1.05 -8.28
CA SER A 33 -0.56 -0.44 -6.96
C SER A 33 0.77 0.27 -6.70
N THR A 34 0.74 1.60 -6.65
CA THR A 34 1.92 2.43 -6.32
C THR A 34 2.55 2.04 -4.99
N LEU A 35 1.75 1.59 -4.00
CA LEU A 35 2.25 1.13 -2.71
C LEU A 35 3.38 0.10 -2.83
N VAL A 36 3.21 -0.90 -3.71
CA VAL A 36 4.20 -1.98 -3.89
C VAL A 36 5.51 -1.42 -4.44
N LYS A 37 5.43 -0.48 -5.39
CA LYS A 37 6.60 0.19 -5.96
C LYS A 37 7.35 1.00 -4.91
N LEU A 38 6.63 1.73 -4.06
CA LEU A 38 7.25 2.49 -2.97
C LEU A 38 7.92 1.58 -1.94
N MET A 39 7.32 0.42 -1.61
CA MET A 39 7.91 -0.58 -0.72
C MET A 39 9.17 -1.23 -1.30
N ARG A 40 9.23 -1.39 -2.63
CA ARG A 40 10.42 -1.85 -3.37
C ARG A 40 11.47 -0.76 -3.55
N HIS A 41 11.19 0.48 -3.14
CA HIS A 41 11.99 1.68 -3.44
C HIS A 41 12.12 1.97 -4.95
N GLU A 42 11.12 1.55 -5.72
CA GLU A 42 11.00 1.72 -7.18
C GLU A 42 9.97 2.82 -7.52
N GLY A 43 9.86 3.84 -6.66
CA GLY A 43 8.96 4.96 -6.90
C GLY A 43 9.37 5.83 -8.11
N PRO A 44 8.53 6.80 -8.48
CA PRO A 44 8.81 7.71 -9.60
C PRO A 44 10.16 8.41 -9.45
N ALA A 45 10.92 8.55 -10.54
CA ALA A 45 12.26 9.17 -10.51
C ALA A 45 12.26 10.60 -9.93
N ASN A 46 11.17 11.36 -10.15
CA ASN A 46 11.04 12.73 -9.67
C ASN A 46 10.64 12.83 -8.19
N ASP A 47 10.06 11.77 -7.63
CA ASP A 47 9.62 11.72 -6.23
C ASP A 47 9.53 10.25 -5.76
N PRO A 48 10.68 9.62 -5.45
CA PRO A 48 10.77 8.16 -5.29
C PRO A 48 10.07 7.63 -4.03
N ARG A 49 9.79 8.51 -3.05
CA ARG A 49 9.03 8.23 -1.81
C ARG A 49 9.18 6.81 -1.28
N PRO A 50 10.41 6.36 -0.98
CA PRO A 50 10.66 5.01 -0.51
C PRO A 50 9.90 4.75 0.80
N MET A 51 9.30 3.56 0.91
CA MET A 51 8.68 3.08 2.12
C MET A 51 9.40 1.83 2.64
N PRO A 52 9.97 1.86 3.87
CA PRO A 52 9.83 2.90 4.87
C PRO A 52 10.81 4.07 4.68
N PRO A 53 10.38 5.32 4.95
CA PRO A 53 11.22 6.50 4.77
C PRO A 53 12.44 6.47 5.69
N ASN A 54 13.62 6.73 5.14
CA ASN A 54 14.92 6.69 5.82
C ASN A 54 15.28 5.34 6.46
N LYS A 55 14.67 4.25 5.98
CA LYS A 55 14.98 2.88 6.39
C LYS A 55 15.27 2.02 5.17
N PRO A 56 15.96 0.87 5.33
CA PRO A 56 16.09 -0.12 4.27
C PRO A 56 14.71 -0.58 3.79
N ARG A 57 14.63 -1.01 2.52
CA ARG A 57 13.43 -1.64 1.99
C ARG A 57 13.02 -2.83 2.86
N MET A 58 11.72 -3.12 2.89
CA MET A 58 11.21 -4.33 3.51
C MET A 58 11.73 -5.56 2.76
N SER A 59 11.76 -6.71 3.43
CA SER A 59 12.19 -7.96 2.83
C SER A 59 11.25 -8.34 1.69
N ASP A 60 11.74 -9.00 0.65
CA ASP A 60 10.91 -9.50 -0.45
C ASP A 60 9.75 -10.41 0.06
N ALA A 61 9.96 -11.11 1.18
CA ALA A 61 8.91 -11.89 1.84
C ALA A 61 7.75 -11.02 2.38
N ASP A 62 8.07 -9.90 3.03
CA ASP A 62 7.05 -8.98 3.56
C ASP A 62 6.32 -8.26 2.44
N ILE A 63 7.05 -7.86 1.39
CA ILE A 63 6.46 -7.26 0.19
C ILE A 63 5.53 -8.27 -0.50
N ALA A 64 5.93 -9.54 -0.61
CA ALA A 64 5.10 -10.59 -1.20
C ALA A 64 3.80 -10.85 -0.40
N ILE A 65 3.82 -10.69 0.93
CA ILE A 65 2.60 -10.75 1.75
C ILE A 65 1.66 -9.61 1.36
N VAL A 66 2.16 -8.38 1.22
CA VAL A 66 1.37 -7.23 0.80
C VAL A 66 0.85 -7.41 -0.63
N GLU A 67 1.66 -7.90 -1.57
CA GLU A 67 1.23 -8.20 -2.94
C GLU A 67 0.11 -9.23 -2.97
N ARG A 68 0.21 -10.30 -2.17
CA ARG A 68 -0.85 -11.32 -2.04
C ARG A 68 -2.13 -10.73 -1.48
N TRP A 69 -2.02 -9.90 -0.45
CA TRP A 69 -3.18 -9.22 0.14
C TRP A 69 -3.86 -8.28 -0.87
N ILE A 70 -3.11 -7.50 -1.63
CA ILE A 70 -3.66 -6.67 -2.72
C ILE A 70 -4.31 -7.54 -3.78
N LYS A 71 -3.64 -8.62 -4.21
CA LYS A 71 -4.17 -9.57 -5.20
C LYS A 71 -5.47 -10.25 -4.73
N ALA A 72 -5.60 -10.49 -3.42
CA ALA A 72 -6.83 -11.01 -2.81
C ALA A 72 -7.96 -9.98 -2.76
N GLY A 73 -7.75 -8.76 -3.25
CA GLY A 73 -8.75 -7.68 -3.26
C GLY A 73 -8.55 -6.66 -2.14
N ALA A 74 -7.36 -6.61 -1.53
CA ALA A 74 -7.05 -5.72 -0.41
C ALA A 74 -8.08 -5.84 0.73
N VAL A 75 -8.42 -7.09 1.06
CA VAL A 75 -9.47 -7.44 2.03
C VAL A 75 -9.11 -6.89 3.41
N MET A 76 -9.98 -6.09 4.00
CA MET A 76 -9.74 -5.51 5.31
C MET A 76 -10.37 -6.32 6.45
N PRO A 77 -9.86 -6.19 7.69
CA PRO A 77 -10.46 -6.84 8.86
C PRO A 77 -11.92 -6.44 9.08
N GLU A 78 -12.32 -5.22 8.68
CA GLU A 78 -13.73 -4.79 8.70
C GLU A 78 -14.61 -5.54 7.69
N ASP A 79 -14.01 -6.05 6.60
CA ASP A 79 -14.67 -6.88 5.58
C ASP A 79 -14.85 -8.32 6.09
N VAL A 80 -13.95 -8.77 6.96
CA VAL A 80 -14.10 -10.01 7.73
C VAL A 80 -15.12 -9.77 8.83
N ARG A 81 -16.41 -9.93 8.50
CA ARG A 81 -17.51 -9.91 9.46
C ARG A 81 -17.12 -10.78 10.67
N LYS A 82 -16.89 -10.14 11.83
CA LYS A 82 -16.77 -10.89 13.10
C LYS A 82 -18.03 -11.75 13.24
N PRO A 83 -17.88 -13.04 13.61
CA PRO A 83 -19.04 -13.91 13.85
C PRO A 83 -19.99 -13.31 14.89
#